data_AF-A0AAD7VU37-F1
#
_entry.id   AF-A0AAD7VU37-F1
#
_cell.length_a   1.000
_cell.length_b   1.000
_cell.length_c   1.000
_cell.angle_alpha   90.00
_cell.angle_beta   90.00
_cell.angle_gamma   90.00
#
_symmetry.space_group_name_H-M   'P 1'
#
loop_
_entity.id
_entity.type
_entity.pdbx_description
1 polymer ?
#
loop_
_entity_poly.entity_id
_entity_poly.type
_entity_poly.pdbx_seq_one_letter_code
_entity_poly.pdbx_strand_id
1 'polypeptide(L)'
;MEQSVLMNVVRRPLSPDAKIEVPATWAEYEYAQEHLDTEGNKFPRLWYDSANKLATVVAAPTPLHSDMVGELIGHLSDACNDVMRRGGISETIREGVTRSADTTNRTDTRDGLTIREWDAAISYVFNDERTLMVAFEVGVSQTYRSLRAAISWCVCDLHCRLGIAMNIIEKDRGERPSVRSYACEQERNATIRQARDELRLQLRQHPFGPLEWNNITWFGKLRRVVIETFRNEDPNCPPGTLLEPTQSFVIVRDGRFSGEDVPPNLKEIVLGDCVPSHILSGNEIVCTPLDFFRRSWFEAKTRSSILDTAVQRVEEKHRMVRAH
;
A
#
# COMPACT_ATOMS: atom_id res chain seq x y z
N MET A 1 20.21 10.26 -23.21
CA MET A 1 19.29 9.55 -22.30
C MET A 1 19.91 9.29 -20.93
N GLU A 2 21.20 8.89 -20.86
CA GLU A 2 21.86 8.58 -19.59
C GLU A 2 21.95 9.75 -18.58
N GLN A 3 22.00 10.99 -19.06
CA GLN A 3 21.99 12.21 -18.23
C GLN A 3 20.59 12.78 -17.98
N SER A 4 19.52 12.05 -18.35
CA SER A 4 18.15 12.51 -18.12
C SER A 4 17.84 12.67 -16.63
N VAL A 5 16.89 13.54 -16.30
CA VAL A 5 16.42 13.73 -14.92
C VAL A 5 15.90 12.42 -14.35
N LEU A 6 15.18 11.63 -15.15
CA LEU A 6 14.68 10.32 -14.76
C LEU A 6 15.81 9.37 -14.34
N MET A 7 16.87 9.24 -15.15
CA MET A 7 18.01 8.38 -14.81
C MET A 7 18.75 8.83 -13.54
N ASN A 8 18.86 10.14 -13.32
CA ASN A 8 19.44 10.67 -12.07
C ASN A 8 18.60 10.31 -10.83
N VAL A 9 17.27 10.24 -10.97
CA VAL A 9 16.36 9.83 -9.89
C VAL A 9 16.36 8.30 -9.70
N VAL A 10 16.47 7.53 -10.78
CA VAL A 10 16.54 6.06 -10.71
C VAL A 10 17.81 5.59 -10.00
N ARG A 11 18.95 6.23 -10.27
CA ARG A 11 20.26 5.82 -9.74
C ARG A 11 20.53 6.25 -8.30
N ARG A 12 19.76 7.18 -7.74
CA ARG A 12 20.00 7.68 -6.37
C ARG A 12 19.31 6.79 -5.33
N PRO A 13 19.88 6.65 -4.12
CA PRO A 13 19.20 5.98 -3.02
C PRO A 13 17.87 6.67 -2.69
N LEU A 14 16.77 5.92 -2.79
CA LEU A 14 15.45 6.41 -2.44
C LEU A 14 15.12 6.10 -0.99
N SER A 15 14.35 6.98 -0.36
CA SER A 15 13.74 6.65 0.93
C SER A 15 12.63 5.64 0.70
N PRO A 16 12.44 4.64 1.58
CA PRO A 16 11.30 3.74 1.50
C PRO A 16 9.96 4.48 1.41
N ASP A 17 8.98 3.87 0.74
CA ASP A 17 7.66 4.43 0.40
C ASP A 17 7.67 5.69 -0.49
N ALA A 18 8.83 6.16 -0.95
CA ALA A 18 8.89 7.30 -1.85
C ALA A 18 8.33 6.94 -3.23
N LYS A 19 7.34 7.71 -3.70
CA LYS A 19 6.90 7.77 -5.09
C LYS A 19 7.33 9.14 -5.64
N ILE A 20 8.25 9.16 -6.61
CA ILE A 20 8.80 10.40 -7.18
C ILE A 20 8.37 10.51 -8.64
N GLU A 21 7.53 11.50 -8.92
CA GLU A 21 7.07 11.82 -10.26
C GLU A 21 8.10 12.69 -10.99
N VAL A 22 8.45 12.31 -12.21
CA VAL A 22 9.43 12.99 -13.07
C VAL A 22 8.85 13.13 -14.48
N PRO A 23 8.80 14.34 -15.06
CA PRO A 23 8.48 14.50 -16.48
C PRO A 23 9.41 13.66 -17.35
N ALA A 24 8.83 12.80 -18.18
CA ALA A 24 9.57 11.87 -19.02
C ALA A 24 8.78 11.52 -20.29
N THR A 25 9.51 11.42 -21.40
CA THR A 25 8.99 10.82 -22.63
C THR A 25 8.94 9.29 -22.51
N TRP A 26 8.17 8.64 -23.40
CA TRP A 26 8.12 7.18 -23.48
C TRP A 26 9.51 6.56 -23.70
N ALA A 27 10.31 7.14 -24.60
CA ALA A 27 11.67 6.65 -24.88
C ALA A 27 12.60 6.77 -23.66
N GLU A 28 12.45 7.83 -22.85
CA GLU A 28 13.21 7.96 -21.59
C GLU A 28 12.79 6.93 -20.55
N TYR A 29 11.48 6.64 -20.47
CA TYR A 29 10.95 5.57 -19.62
C TYR A 29 11.48 4.20 -20.03
N GLU A 30 11.39 3.84 -21.32
CA GLU A 30 11.86 2.55 -21.83
C GLU A 30 13.36 2.35 -21.56
N TYR A 31 14.17 3.39 -21.81
CA TYR A 31 15.60 3.36 -21.52
C TYR A 31 15.88 3.13 -20.02
N ALA A 32 15.11 3.76 -19.14
CA ALA A 32 15.27 3.59 -17.69
C ALA A 32 14.81 2.21 -17.22
N GLN A 33 13.74 1.66 -17.80
CA GLN A 33 13.23 0.33 -17.49
C GLN A 33 14.23 -0.76 -17.91
N GLU A 34 14.80 -0.67 -19.11
CA GLU A 34 15.81 -1.62 -19.60
C GLU A 34 17.05 -1.66 -18.69
N HIS A 35 17.44 -0.49 -18.15
CA HIS A 35 18.55 -0.41 -17.20
C HIS A 35 18.25 -1.16 -15.89
N LEU A 36 17.04 -0.98 -15.34
CA LEU A 36 16.61 -1.67 -14.12
C LEU A 36 16.49 -3.17 -14.32
N ASP A 37 15.96 -3.60 -15.46
CA ASP A 37 15.84 -5.02 -15.81
C ASP A 37 17.23 -5.69 -15.91
N THR A 38 18.22 -4.96 -16.42
CA THR A 38 19.62 -5.43 -16.50
C THR A 38 20.27 -5.57 -15.13
N GLU A 39 19.98 -4.65 -14.20
CA GLU A 39 20.51 -4.71 -12.83
C GLU A 39 19.87 -5.84 -11.99
N GLY A 40 18.70 -6.34 -12.40
CA GLY A 40 17.97 -7.41 -11.70
C GLY A 40 17.45 -6.99 -10.31
N ASN A 41 17.42 -5.69 -10.03
CA ASN A 41 16.97 -5.14 -8.76
C ASN A 41 15.44 -5.15 -8.69
N LYS A 42 14.87 -5.59 -7.56
CA LYS A 42 13.40 -5.50 -7.34
C LYS A 42 12.93 -4.03 -7.22
N PHE A 43 13.80 -3.14 -6.74
CA PHE A 43 13.53 -1.71 -6.58
C PHE A 43 14.75 -0.86 -6.95
N PRO A 44 14.56 0.38 -7.43
CA PRO A 44 13.26 1.03 -7.64
C PRO A 44 12.47 0.41 -8.80
N ARG A 45 11.14 0.51 -8.75
CA ARG A 45 10.25 0.19 -9.89
C ARG A 45 9.89 1.46 -10.63
N LEU A 46 9.50 1.32 -11.91
CA LEU A 46 9.05 2.44 -12.73
C LEU A 46 7.60 2.25 -13.16
N TRP A 47 6.85 3.33 -13.08
CA TRP A 47 5.53 3.47 -13.67
C TRP A 47 5.57 4.59 -14.71
N TYR A 48 4.63 4.56 -15.65
CA TYR A 48 4.49 5.59 -16.68
C TYR A 48 3.03 6.01 -16.85
N ASP A 49 2.81 7.32 -16.92
CA ASP A 49 1.54 7.94 -17.24
C ASP A 49 1.69 8.68 -18.57
N SER A 50 1.12 8.10 -19.63
CA SER A 50 1.21 8.63 -21.00
C SER A 50 0.46 9.95 -21.16
N ALA A 51 -0.70 10.09 -20.51
CA ALA A 51 -1.52 11.29 -20.59
C ALA A 51 -0.77 12.52 -20.06
N ASN A 52 -0.03 12.33 -18.96
CA ASN A 52 0.73 13.42 -18.34
C ASN A 52 2.20 13.47 -18.74
N LYS A 53 2.69 12.47 -19.49
CA LYS A 53 4.12 12.28 -19.81
C LYS A 53 4.99 12.31 -18.54
N LEU A 54 4.57 11.51 -17.56
CA LEU A 54 5.21 11.39 -16.25
C LEU A 54 5.68 9.95 -16.03
N ALA A 55 6.93 9.80 -15.60
CA ALA A 55 7.42 8.56 -15.02
C ALA A 55 7.40 8.68 -13.50
N THR A 56 6.96 7.63 -12.81
CA THR A 56 7.00 7.57 -11.34
C THR A 56 8.02 6.54 -10.91
N VAL A 57 9.03 6.98 -10.17
CA VAL A 57 10.05 6.11 -9.56
C VAL A 57 9.56 5.69 -8.18
N VAL A 58 9.36 4.39 -7.99
CA VAL A 58 8.76 3.80 -6.78
C VAL A 58 9.84 3.08 -5.99
N ALA A 59 10.07 3.55 -4.76
CA ALA A 59 10.99 2.93 -3.82
C ALA A 59 10.41 1.66 -3.19
N ALA A 60 11.26 0.89 -2.51
CA ALA A 60 10.80 -0.25 -1.73
C ALA A 60 9.80 0.18 -0.64
N PRO A 61 8.72 -0.57 -0.40
CA PRO A 61 7.78 -0.29 0.67
C PRO A 61 8.41 -0.57 2.04
N THR A 62 7.96 0.14 3.07
CA THR A 62 8.26 -0.22 4.47
C THR A 62 7.45 -1.44 4.93
N PRO A 63 7.89 -2.13 6.00
CA PRO A 63 7.07 -3.15 6.66
C PRO A 63 5.68 -2.63 7.02
N LEU A 64 5.55 -1.39 7.49
CA LEU A 64 4.26 -0.76 7.77
C LEU A 64 3.36 -0.69 6.54
N HIS A 65 3.89 -0.31 5.39
CA HIS A 65 3.13 -0.32 4.14
C HIS A 65 2.66 -1.74 3.82
N SER A 66 3.60 -2.66 3.61
CA SER A 66 3.29 -4.02 3.11
C SER A 66 2.35 -4.78 4.05
N ASP A 67 2.52 -4.62 5.36
CA ASP A 67 1.67 -5.25 6.35
C ASP A 67 0.23 -4.72 6.33
N MET A 68 0.04 -3.41 6.20
CA MET A 68 -1.30 -2.82 6.14
C MET A 68 -2.03 -3.24 4.87
N VAL A 69 -1.33 -3.30 3.73
CA VAL A 69 -1.87 -3.84 2.48
C VAL A 69 -2.33 -5.29 2.69
N GLY A 70 -1.45 -6.13 3.26
CA GLY A 70 -1.70 -7.55 3.49
C GLY A 70 -2.90 -7.83 4.41
N GLU A 71 -3.02 -7.09 5.52
CA GLU A 71 -4.17 -7.26 6.43
C GLU A 71 -5.49 -6.78 5.81
N LEU A 72 -5.48 -5.67 5.07
CA LEU A 72 -6.69 -5.17 4.42
C LEU A 72 -7.25 -6.18 3.41
N ILE A 73 -6.41 -6.68 2.50
CA ILE A 73 -6.85 -7.67 1.51
C ILE A 73 -7.17 -9.02 2.16
N GLY A 74 -6.39 -9.44 3.16
CA GLY A 74 -6.59 -10.68 3.89
C GLY A 74 -7.95 -10.71 4.57
N HIS A 75 -8.23 -9.71 5.42
CA HIS A 75 -9.48 -9.65 6.15
C HIS A 75 -10.70 -9.44 5.26
N LEU A 76 -10.63 -8.63 4.19
CA LEU A 76 -11.76 -8.49 3.27
C LEU A 76 -12.06 -9.79 2.53
N SER A 77 -11.02 -10.49 2.07
CA SER A 77 -11.17 -11.79 1.41
C SER A 77 -11.74 -12.85 2.36
N ASP A 78 -11.30 -12.87 3.62
CA ASP A 78 -11.80 -13.81 4.62
C ASP A 78 -13.27 -13.52 4.96
N ALA A 79 -13.63 -12.24 5.14
CA ALA A 79 -15.03 -11.84 5.34
C ALA A 79 -15.93 -12.24 4.17
N CYS A 80 -15.45 -12.05 2.94
CA CYS A 80 -16.12 -12.48 1.71
C CYS A 80 -16.37 -14.00 1.73
N ASN A 81 -15.32 -14.81 1.96
CA ASN A 81 -15.42 -16.26 2.04
C ASN A 81 -16.37 -16.74 3.15
N ASP A 82 -16.33 -16.09 4.31
CA ASP A 82 -17.19 -16.43 5.45
C ASP A 82 -18.67 -16.13 5.19
N VAL A 83 -18.98 -15.02 4.52
CA VAL A 83 -20.35 -14.70 4.11
C VAL A 83 -20.83 -15.69 3.05
N MET A 84 -20.03 -15.95 2.01
CA MET A 84 -20.40 -16.91 0.96
C MET A 84 -20.64 -18.32 1.52
N ARG A 85 -19.76 -18.79 2.41
CA ARG A 85 -19.89 -20.10 3.08
C ARG A 85 -21.15 -20.18 3.93
N ARG A 86 -21.47 -19.15 4.73
CA ARG A 86 -22.68 -19.11 5.55
C ARG A 86 -23.96 -18.99 4.72
N GLY A 87 -23.90 -18.31 3.58
CA GLY A 87 -24.99 -18.17 2.62
C GLY A 87 -25.22 -19.40 1.74
N GLY A 88 -24.46 -20.49 1.91
CA GLY A 88 -24.61 -21.70 1.11
C GLY A 88 -24.15 -21.58 -0.34
N ILE A 89 -23.31 -20.59 -0.65
CA ILE A 89 -22.75 -20.39 -1.99
C ILE A 89 -21.72 -21.51 -2.27
N SER A 90 -21.79 -22.08 -3.48
CA SER A 90 -20.95 -23.21 -3.89
C SER A 90 -19.45 -22.87 -3.85
N GLU A 91 -18.63 -23.89 -3.62
CA GLU A 91 -17.17 -23.73 -3.61
C GLU A 91 -16.63 -23.18 -4.94
N THR A 92 -17.19 -23.61 -6.08
CA THR A 92 -16.80 -23.14 -7.41
C THR A 92 -16.94 -21.63 -7.58
N ILE A 93 -17.98 -21.02 -7.02
CA ILE A 93 -18.14 -19.55 -7.03
C ILE A 93 -17.11 -18.91 -6.09
N ARG A 94 -16.88 -19.52 -4.92
CA ARG A 94 -15.94 -18.99 -3.91
C ARG A 94 -14.50 -18.98 -4.42
N GLU A 95 -14.08 -20.05 -5.11
CA GLU A 95 -12.76 -20.18 -5.74
C GLU A 95 -12.50 -19.13 -6.83
N GLY A 96 -13.56 -18.53 -7.40
CA GLY A 96 -13.45 -17.42 -8.34
C GLY A 96 -12.86 -16.16 -7.71
N VAL A 97 -12.96 -15.98 -6.39
CA VAL A 97 -12.38 -14.82 -5.69
C VAL A 97 -10.88 -15.01 -5.51
N THR A 98 -10.11 -14.17 -6.19
CA THR A 98 -8.64 -14.23 -6.19
C THR A 98 -8.03 -12.96 -5.60
N ARG A 99 -6.87 -13.10 -4.96
CA ARG A 99 -6.09 -12.00 -4.40
C ARG A 99 -4.85 -11.78 -5.26
N SER A 100 -4.46 -10.52 -5.43
CA SER A 100 -3.21 -10.15 -6.08
C SER A 100 -2.54 -9.02 -5.29
N ALA A 101 -1.21 -9.03 -5.28
CA ALA A 101 -0.37 -7.96 -4.77
C ALA A 101 0.67 -7.63 -5.85
N ASP A 102 1.15 -6.38 -5.90
CA ASP A 102 2.28 -5.95 -6.74
C ASP A 102 2.13 -6.23 -8.26
N THR A 103 0.90 -6.30 -8.78
CA THR A 103 0.65 -6.68 -10.19
C THR A 103 0.78 -5.47 -11.11
N THR A 104 1.67 -5.55 -12.10
CA THR A 104 1.85 -4.53 -13.13
C THR A 104 0.71 -4.55 -14.13
N ASN A 105 0.00 -3.43 -14.23
CA ASN A 105 -1.08 -3.24 -15.17
C ASN A 105 -0.62 -2.32 -16.31
N ARG A 106 -1.01 -2.69 -17.51
CA ARG A 106 -0.70 -2.00 -18.75
C ARG A 106 -2.03 -1.68 -19.42
N THR A 107 -2.30 -0.40 -19.62
CA THR A 107 -3.54 0.06 -20.24
C THR A 107 -3.21 1.06 -21.32
N ASP A 108 -3.68 0.79 -22.54
CA ASP A 108 -3.66 1.78 -23.61
C ASP A 108 -4.72 2.84 -23.31
N THR A 109 -4.27 4.03 -22.95
CA THR A 109 -5.14 5.20 -22.85
C THR A 109 -5.22 5.87 -24.23
N ARG A 110 -6.13 6.84 -24.38
CA ARG A 110 -6.22 7.64 -25.62
C ARG A 110 -4.91 8.38 -25.94
N ASP A 111 -4.08 8.62 -24.93
CA ASP A 111 -2.82 9.36 -25.02
C ASP A 111 -1.57 8.46 -25.06
N GLY A 112 -1.77 7.14 -25.09
CA GLY A 112 -0.72 6.12 -25.20
C GLY A 112 -0.70 5.14 -24.02
N LEU A 113 0.33 4.30 -23.95
CA LEU A 113 0.43 3.26 -22.93
C LEU A 113 0.69 3.84 -21.53
N THR A 114 -0.21 3.58 -20.58
CA THR A 114 -0.01 3.85 -19.14
C THR A 114 0.32 2.54 -18.42
N ILE A 115 1.35 2.59 -17.58
CA ILE A 115 1.84 1.46 -16.78
C ILE A 115 1.83 1.87 -15.32
N ARG A 116 1.03 1.19 -14.51
CA ARG A 116 0.95 1.40 -13.05
C ARG A 116 0.70 0.09 -12.32
N GLU A 117 0.93 0.11 -11.02
CA GLU A 117 0.62 -1.00 -10.12
C GLU A 117 -0.29 -0.49 -9.01
N TRP A 118 -1.23 -1.34 -8.62
CA TRP A 118 -1.88 -1.20 -7.33
C TRP A 118 -1.08 -1.94 -6.26
N ASP A 119 -1.23 -1.52 -5.01
CA ASP A 119 -0.57 -2.23 -3.91
C ASP A 119 -1.19 -3.62 -3.69
N ALA A 120 -2.53 -3.73 -3.74
CA ALA A 120 -3.23 -5.02 -3.81
C ALA A 120 -4.60 -4.93 -4.48
N ALA A 121 -5.15 -6.08 -4.87
CA ALA A 121 -6.50 -6.18 -5.41
C ALA A 121 -7.18 -7.52 -5.17
N ILE A 122 -8.51 -7.49 -5.06
CA ILE A 122 -9.40 -8.64 -5.22
C ILE A 122 -9.95 -8.64 -6.64
N SER A 123 -9.89 -9.79 -7.30
CA SER A 123 -10.48 -10.02 -8.62
C SER A 123 -11.40 -11.23 -8.59
N TYR A 124 -12.38 -11.26 -9.49
CA TYR A 124 -13.22 -12.42 -9.71
C TYR A 124 -12.88 -13.07 -11.05
N VAL A 125 -12.65 -14.38 -11.05
CA VAL A 125 -12.36 -15.16 -12.25
C VAL A 125 -13.58 -15.98 -12.64
N PHE A 126 -14.05 -15.81 -13.87
CA PHE A 126 -15.18 -16.56 -14.44
C PHE A 126 -14.93 -16.84 -15.92
N ASN A 127 -15.03 -18.10 -16.35
CA ASN A 127 -14.75 -18.52 -17.73
C ASN A 127 -13.39 -18.01 -18.24
N ASP A 128 -12.34 -18.13 -17.42
CA ASP A 128 -10.98 -17.63 -17.66
C ASP A 128 -10.85 -16.10 -17.81
N GLU A 129 -11.94 -15.35 -17.67
CA GLU A 129 -11.92 -13.89 -17.63
C GLU A 129 -11.74 -13.41 -16.19
N ARG A 130 -10.73 -12.55 -15.97
CA ARG A 130 -10.48 -11.90 -14.69
C ARG A 130 -11.09 -10.50 -14.69
N THR A 131 -12.01 -10.25 -13.79
CA THR A 131 -12.58 -8.92 -13.52
C THR A 131 -11.97 -8.35 -12.24
N LEU A 132 -11.45 -7.11 -12.29
CA LEU A 132 -10.99 -6.40 -11.11
C LEU A 132 -12.18 -5.93 -10.28
N MET A 133 -12.24 -6.33 -9.01
CA MET A 133 -13.40 -6.11 -8.14
C MET A 133 -13.13 -5.04 -7.10
N VAL A 134 -12.06 -5.19 -6.33
CA VAL A 134 -11.64 -4.23 -5.30
C VAL A 134 -10.16 -3.93 -5.45
N ALA A 135 -9.78 -2.65 -5.42
CA ALA A 135 -8.38 -2.19 -5.43
C ALA A 135 -8.02 -1.59 -4.08
N PHE A 136 -6.78 -1.80 -3.64
CA PHE A 136 -6.24 -1.31 -2.38
C PHE A 136 -4.99 -0.47 -2.62
N GLU A 137 -4.93 0.68 -1.98
CA GLU A 137 -3.76 1.57 -1.97
C GLU A 137 -3.42 1.98 -0.55
N VAL A 138 -2.15 1.86 -0.16
CA VAL A 138 -1.66 2.28 1.15
C VAL A 138 -0.50 3.26 0.97
N GLY A 139 -0.71 4.51 1.40
CA GLY A 139 0.31 5.54 1.35
C GLY A 139 0.94 5.79 2.72
N VAL A 140 2.20 5.42 2.93
CA VAL A 140 2.97 5.77 4.13
C VAL A 140 3.81 7.02 3.87
N SER A 141 3.42 8.14 4.50
CA SER A 141 4.03 9.47 4.34
C SER A 141 4.07 9.98 2.90
N GLN A 142 3.23 9.41 2.03
CA GLN A 142 2.93 9.89 0.68
C GLN A 142 1.97 11.09 0.74
N THR A 143 2.02 11.96 -0.26
CA THR A 143 1.04 13.04 -0.38
C THR A 143 -0.36 12.45 -0.61
N TYR A 144 -1.36 13.04 0.03
CA TYR A 144 -2.76 12.59 -0.12
C TYR A 144 -3.23 12.63 -1.58
N ARG A 145 -2.84 13.69 -2.32
CA ARG A 145 -3.18 13.84 -3.74
C ARG A 145 -2.67 12.67 -4.59
N SER A 146 -1.44 12.22 -4.36
CA SER A 146 -0.83 11.12 -5.12
C SER A 146 -1.53 9.79 -4.81
N LEU A 147 -1.85 9.54 -3.52
CA LEU A 147 -2.62 8.36 -3.12
C LEU A 147 -4.02 8.35 -3.76
N ARG A 148 -4.70 9.50 -3.71
CA ARG A 148 -6.03 9.67 -4.31
C ARG A 148 -6.01 9.47 -5.82
N ALA A 149 -4.98 9.94 -6.51
CA ALA A 149 -4.81 9.74 -7.94
C ALA A 149 -4.57 8.26 -8.30
N ALA A 150 -3.82 7.53 -7.46
CA ALA A 150 -3.59 6.10 -7.66
C ALA A 150 -4.89 5.29 -7.55
N ILE A 151 -5.67 5.50 -6.49
CA ILE A 151 -6.92 4.76 -6.30
C ILE A 151 -8.01 5.18 -7.30
N SER A 152 -8.06 6.47 -7.66
CA SER A 152 -9.01 6.95 -8.68
C SER A 152 -8.76 6.32 -10.04
N TRP A 153 -7.49 6.15 -10.43
CA TRP A 153 -7.13 5.44 -11.66
C TRP A 153 -7.63 3.99 -11.66
N CYS A 154 -7.49 3.26 -10.54
CA CYS A 154 -8.03 1.90 -10.45
C CYS A 154 -9.56 1.86 -10.64
N VAL A 155 -10.27 2.81 -10.05
CA VAL A 155 -11.74 2.86 -10.09
C VAL A 155 -12.27 3.36 -11.44
N CYS A 156 -11.66 4.41 -12.01
CA CYS A 156 -12.14 5.03 -13.24
C CYS A 156 -11.60 4.34 -14.49
N ASP A 157 -10.28 4.14 -14.58
CA ASP A 157 -9.61 3.66 -15.79
C ASP A 157 -9.60 2.14 -15.89
N LEU A 158 -9.54 1.43 -14.75
CA LEU A 158 -9.61 -0.05 -14.72
C LEU A 158 -10.99 -0.59 -14.36
N HIS A 159 -11.98 0.30 -14.24
CA HIS A 159 -13.37 -0.04 -13.91
C HIS A 159 -13.52 -0.93 -12.66
N CYS A 160 -12.65 -0.74 -11.67
CA CYS A 160 -12.77 -1.40 -10.38
C CYS A 160 -14.07 -0.96 -9.68
N ARG A 161 -14.81 -1.89 -9.08
CA ARG A 161 -16.08 -1.57 -8.41
C ARG A 161 -15.90 -0.72 -7.15
N LEU A 162 -14.79 -0.95 -6.43
CA LEU A 162 -14.50 -0.33 -5.16
C LEU A 162 -13.00 -0.09 -5.00
N GLY A 163 -12.62 1.16 -4.75
CA GLY A 163 -11.30 1.50 -4.25
C GLY A 163 -11.28 1.63 -2.73
N ILE A 164 -10.27 1.09 -2.07
CA ILE A 164 -10.01 1.30 -0.64
C ILE A 164 -8.61 1.89 -0.49
N ALA A 165 -8.51 3.10 0.08
CA ALA A 165 -7.22 3.74 0.32
C ALA A 165 -6.96 3.94 1.81
N MET A 166 -5.74 3.66 2.26
CA MET A 166 -5.27 3.98 3.60
C MET A 166 -4.12 4.99 3.55
N ASN A 167 -4.33 6.17 4.13
CA ASN A 167 -3.30 7.19 4.24
C ASN A 167 -2.70 7.19 5.65
N ILE A 168 -1.40 6.92 5.77
CA ILE A 168 -0.65 6.82 7.03
C ILE A 168 0.39 7.94 7.05
N ILE A 169 0.24 8.91 7.94
CA ILE A 169 1.16 10.06 8.06
C ILE A 169 2.03 9.90 9.30
N GLU A 170 3.30 9.58 9.08
CA GLU A 170 4.36 9.62 10.09
C GLU A 170 4.97 11.03 10.15
N LYS A 171 5.24 11.55 11.34
CA LYS A 171 5.90 12.85 11.54
C LYS A 171 7.02 12.77 12.58
N ASP A 172 7.81 13.82 12.63
CA ASP A 172 8.83 14.03 13.67
C ASP A 172 9.95 12.96 13.64
N ARG A 173 10.35 12.53 12.44
CA ARG A 173 11.44 11.56 12.22
C ARG A 173 12.84 12.04 12.67
N GLY A 174 12.97 13.29 13.11
CA GLY A 174 14.25 13.88 13.51
C GLY A 174 15.29 13.90 12.38
N GLU A 175 16.56 13.99 12.76
CA GLU A 175 17.69 13.96 11.83
C GLU A 175 18.01 12.54 11.35
N ARG A 176 18.52 12.44 10.12
CA ARG A 176 18.91 11.14 9.55
C ARG A 176 20.12 10.58 10.31
N PRO A 177 20.05 9.35 10.86
CA PRO A 177 21.14 8.81 11.65
C PRO A 177 22.42 8.58 10.83
N SER A 178 23.57 8.74 11.46
CA SER A 178 24.88 8.35 10.89
C SER A 178 24.98 6.83 10.75
N VAL A 179 25.76 6.37 9.78
CA VAL A 179 26.05 4.93 9.61
C VAL A 179 27.08 4.51 10.64
N ARG A 180 26.82 3.41 11.34
CA ARG A 180 27.77 2.76 12.24
C ARG A 180 28.25 1.45 11.61
N SER A 181 29.57 1.26 11.61
CA SER A 181 30.20 0.08 11.05
C SER A 181 30.68 -0.86 12.15
N TYR A 182 30.50 -2.15 11.94
CA TYR A 182 30.89 -3.21 12.88
C TYR A 182 31.94 -4.12 12.26
N ALA A 183 32.92 -4.52 13.07
CA ALA A 183 33.92 -5.52 12.67
C ALA A 183 33.38 -6.95 12.77
N CYS A 184 32.42 -7.20 13.66
CA CYS A 184 31.86 -8.51 13.95
C CYS A 184 30.33 -8.54 13.77
N GLU A 185 29.84 -9.58 13.10
CA GLU A 185 28.40 -9.77 12.88
C GLU A 185 27.66 -10.05 14.19
N GLN A 186 28.28 -10.75 15.13
CA GLN A 186 27.68 -11.02 16.44
C GLN A 186 27.42 -9.73 17.22
N GLU A 187 28.37 -8.79 17.19
CA GLU A 187 28.24 -7.49 17.86
C GLU A 187 27.15 -6.63 17.20
N ARG A 188 27.12 -6.60 15.86
CA ARG A 188 26.06 -5.94 15.08
C ARG A 188 24.69 -6.50 15.46
N ASN A 189 24.53 -7.83 15.41
CA ASN A 189 23.26 -8.50 15.65
C ASN A 189 22.83 -8.37 17.13
N ALA A 190 23.77 -8.37 18.07
CA ALA A 190 23.47 -8.07 19.48
C ALA A 190 22.95 -6.64 19.65
N THR A 191 23.55 -5.66 18.98
CA THR A 191 23.11 -4.26 19.02
C THR A 191 21.70 -4.11 18.44
N ILE A 192 21.41 -4.72 17.28
CA ILE A 192 20.09 -4.67 16.65
C ILE A 192 19.03 -5.32 17.56
N ARG A 193 19.35 -6.44 18.20
CA ARG A 193 18.45 -7.10 19.17
C ARG A 193 18.15 -6.19 20.37
N GLN A 194 19.17 -5.56 20.95
CA GLN A 194 18.98 -4.60 22.04
C GLN A 194 18.06 -3.45 21.61
N ALA A 195 18.31 -2.85 20.45
CA ALA A 195 17.45 -1.79 19.92
C ALA A 195 16.01 -2.28 19.75
N ARG A 196 15.80 -3.47 19.18
CA ARG A 196 14.46 -4.06 19.00
C ARG A 196 13.73 -4.22 20.34
N ASP A 197 14.39 -4.70 21.37
CA ASP A 197 13.77 -4.93 22.68
C ASP A 197 13.39 -3.61 23.36
N GLU A 198 14.27 -2.60 23.31
CA GLU A 198 13.97 -1.26 23.85
C GLU A 198 12.83 -0.55 23.09
N LEU A 199 12.84 -0.61 21.76
CA LEU A 199 11.77 -0.05 20.92
C LEU A 199 10.44 -0.78 21.13
N ARG A 200 10.45 -2.09 21.40
CA ARG A 200 9.24 -2.87 21.71
C ARG A 200 8.62 -2.49 23.05
N LEU A 201 9.44 -2.21 24.07
CA LEU A 201 8.94 -1.78 25.39
C LEU A 201 8.20 -0.45 25.30
N GLN A 202 8.75 0.46 24.51
CA GLN A 202 8.21 1.77 24.18
C GLN A 202 6.78 1.72 23.62
N LEU A 203 6.49 0.80 22.69
CA LEU A 203 5.14 0.61 22.12
C LEU A 203 4.05 0.23 23.14
N ARG A 204 4.41 -0.16 24.36
CA ARG A 204 3.41 -0.37 25.43
C ARG A 204 2.82 0.93 25.95
N GLN A 205 3.60 2.01 25.91
CA GLN A 205 3.20 3.33 26.40
C GLN A 205 2.73 4.25 25.26
N HIS A 206 3.34 4.12 24.09
CA HIS A 206 3.04 4.92 22.91
C HIS A 206 2.84 4.00 21.69
N PRO A 207 1.65 3.39 21.55
CA PRO A 207 1.39 2.33 20.56
C PRO A 207 1.50 2.80 19.10
N PHE A 208 1.54 4.11 18.86
CA PHE A 208 1.63 4.72 17.53
C PHE A 208 2.87 5.62 17.38
N GLY A 209 3.93 5.30 18.13
CA GLY A 209 5.18 6.05 18.13
C GLY A 209 5.11 7.37 18.92
N PRO A 210 6.22 8.13 18.94
CA PRO A 210 7.49 7.86 18.27
C PRO A 210 8.25 6.68 18.91
N LEU A 211 9.26 6.13 18.24
CA LEU A 211 10.19 5.14 18.79
C LEU A 211 11.62 5.65 18.72
N GLU A 212 12.27 5.76 19.87
CA GLU A 212 13.56 6.41 20.04
C GLU A 212 14.59 5.47 20.66
N TRP A 213 15.81 5.45 20.13
CA TRP A 213 16.90 4.67 20.70
C TRP A 213 18.22 5.41 20.54
N ASN A 214 18.97 5.58 21.62
CA ASN A 214 20.17 6.43 21.68
C ASN A 214 19.93 7.87 21.20
N ASN A 215 18.85 8.51 21.68
CA ASN A 215 18.44 9.87 21.30
C ASN A 215 18.17 10.07 19.79
N ILE A 216 17.91 8.98 19.08
CA ILE A 216 17.57 8.98 17.66
C ILE A 216 16.15 8.45 17.49
N THR A 217 15.31 9.19 16.76
CA THR A 217 13.97 8.75 16.39
C THR A 217 14.04 7.81 15.19
N TRP A 218 13.90 6.51 15.43
CA TRP A 218 13.91 5.49 14.37
C TRP A 218 12.56 5.35 13.70
N PHE A 219 11.48 5.66 14.42
CA PHE A 219 10.15 5.80 13.86
C PHE A 219 9.45 7.00 14.48
N GLY A 220 8.93 7.88 13.63
CA GLY A 220 8.21 9.07 14.05
C GLY A 220 6.83 8.76 14.63
N LYS A 221 6.17 9.74 15.21
CA LYS A 221 4.80 9.55 15.69
C LYS A 221 3.83 9.48 14.50
N LEU A 222 2.88 8.55 14.52
CA LEU A 222 1.77 8.58 13.56
C LEU A 222 0.85 9.75 13.90
N ARG A 223 0.88 10.77 13.05
CA ARG A 223 0.03 11.96 13.18
C ARG A 223 -1.40 11.66 12.77
N ARG A 224 -1.58 10.91 11.69
CA ARG A 224 -2.90 10.63 11.14
C ARG A 224 -2.91 9.31 10.40
N VAL A 225 -3.91 8.48 10.64
CA VAL A 225 -4.26 7.34 9.78
C VAL A 225 -5.70 7.51 9.34
N VAL A 226 -5.94 7.47 8.04
CA VAL A 226 -7.28 7.56 7.43
C VAL A 226 -7.50 6.36 6.55
N ILE A 227 -8.69 5.76 6.61
CA ILE A 227 -9.17 4.81 5.61
C ILE A 227 -10.36 5.42 4.87
N GLU A 228 -10.34 5.30 3.56
CA GLU A 228 -11.31 5.90 2.65
C GLU A 228 -11.78 4.87 1.61
N THR A 229 -13.04 4.99 1.20
CA THR A 229 -13.61 4.20 0.10
C THR A 229 -13.89 5.12 -1.09
N PHE A 230 -13.78 4.56 -2.30
CA PHE A 230 -13.98 5.26 -3.56
C PHE A 230 -14.85 4.42 -4.47
N ARG A 231 -15.94 5.02 -4.97
CA ARG A 231 -16.81 4.42 -5.97
C ARG A 231 -16.96 5.36 -7.15
N ASN A 232 -17.11 4.78 -8.34
CA ASN A 232 -17.52 5.55 -9.49
C ASN A 232 -19.05 5.52 -9.61
N GLU A 233 -19.69 6.64 -9.25
CA GLU A 233 -21.14 6.80 -9.40
C GLU A 233 -21.55 7.19 -10.83
N ASP A 234 -20.59 7.64 -11.65
CA ASP A 234 -20.83 8.02 -13.05
C ASP A 234 -20.30 6.93 -14.00
N PRO A 235 -21.16 6.16 -14.67
CA PRO A 235 -20.72 5.15 -15.64
C PRO A 235 -19.95 5.74 -16.83
N ASN A 236 -20.01 7.06 -17.05
CA ASN A 236 -19.28 7.78 -18.08
C ASN A 236 -18.11 8.61 -17.52
N CYS A 237 -17.68 8.34 -16.29
CA CYS A 237 -16.57 9.04 -15.64
C CYS A 237 -15.34 9.05 -16.56
N PRO A 238 -14.83 10.24 -16.94
CA PRO A 238 -13.69 10.33 -17.84
C PRO A 238 -12.44 9.66 -17.23
N PRO A 239 -11.60 8.98 -18.03
CA PRO A 239 -10.26 8.54 -17.63
C PRO A 239 -9.45 9.67 -16.99
N GLY A 240 -8.68 9.37 -15.95
CA GLY A 240 -7.90 10.36 -15.20
C GLY A 240 -8.71 11.30 -14.29
N THR A 241 -10.03 11.06 -14.12
CA THR A 241 -10.82 11.77 -13.12
C THR A 241 -10.30 11.48 -11.72
N LEU A 242 -10.17 12.53 -10.92
CA LEU A 242 -9.69 12.43 -9.55
C LEU A 242 -10.89 12.40 -8.59
N LEU A 243 -11.30 11.20 -8.18
CA LEU A 243 -12.46 10.97 -7.32
C LEU A 243 -12.30 11.59 -5.93
N GLU A 244 -13.41 12.00 -5.34
CA GLU A 244 -13.53 12.24 -3.90
C GLU A 244 -13.95 10.95 -3.19
N PRO A 245 -13.54 10.75 -1.93
CA PRO A 245 -13.92 9.55 -1.19
C PRO A 245 -15.43 9.53 -0.91
N THR A 246 -16.05 8.36 -1.10
CA THR A 246 -17.45 8.10 -0.76
C THR A 246 -17.63 8.04 0.77
N GLN A 247 -16.69 7.40 1.47
CA GLN A 247 -16.57 7.42 2.93
C GLN A 247 -15.13 7.74 3.35
N SER A 248 -14.99 8.41 4.50
CA SER A 248 -13.69 8.74 5.10
C SER A 248 -13.73 8.53 6.61
N PHE A 249 -12.78 7.74 7.12
CA PHE A 249 -12.68 7.40 8.54
C PHE A 249 -11.29 7.70 9.09
N VAL A 250 -11.22 8.55 10.12
CA VAL A 250 -9.95 8.82 10.83
C VAL A 250 -9.76 7.77 11.92
N ILE A 251 -8.76 6.90 11.75
CA ILE A 251 -8.49 5.78 12.68
C ILE A 251 -7.52 6.21 13.78
N VAL A 252 -6.49 6.98 13.44
CA VAL A 252 -5.47 7.48 14.38
C VAL A 252 -5.34 8.99 14.22
N ARG A 253 -5.24 9.70 15.35
CA ARG A 253 -4.93 11.12 15.41
C ARG A 253 -3.90 11.39 16.50
N ASP A 254 -2.82 12.06 16.14
CA ASP A 254 -1.75 12.52 17.04
C ASP A 254 -1.24 11.43 18.00
N GLY A 255 -0.97 10.24 17.46
CA GLY A 255 -0.45 9.10 18.21
C GLY A 255 -1.49 8.36 19.06
N ARG A 256 -2.79 8.62 18.87
CA ARG A 256 -3.89 7.97 19.60
C ARG A 256 -4.90 7.37 18.66
N PHE A 257 -5.49 6.23 19.05
CA PHE A 257 -6.64 5.69 18.35
C PHE A 257 -7.82 6.65 18.48
N SER A 258 -8.45 6.99 17.37
CA SER A 258 -9.65 7.83 17.28
C SER A 258 -10.78 7.14 16.51
N GLY A 259 -10.57 5.90 16.07
CA GLY A 259 -11.49 5.15 15.23
C GLY A 259 -12.58 4.39 15.98
N GLU A 260 -13.08 4.91 17.11
CA GLU A 260 -14.10 4.22 17.92
C GLU A 260 -15.43 4.06 17.14
N ASP A 261 -15.66 4.92 16.15
CA ASP A 261 -16.85 4.93 15.30
C ASP A 261 -16.62 4.33 13.90
N VAL A 262 -15.51 3.63 13.63
CA VAL A 262 -15.26 3.03 12.31
C VAL A 262 -16.07 1.74 12.17
N PRO A 263 -17.09 1.68 11.29
CA PRO A 263 -17.93 0.50 11.20
C PRO A 263 -17.15 -0.67 10.59
N PRO A 264 -17.42 -1.92 10.98
CA PRO A 264 -16.65 -3.08 10.52
C PRO A 264 -16.64 -3.29 9.00
N ASN A 265 -17.67 -2.82 8.30
CA ASN A 265 -17.79 -2.86 6.85
C ASN A 265 -17.53 -1.50 6.17
N LEU A 266 -16.97 -0.52 6.91
CA LEU A 266 -16.80 0.86 6.45
C LEU A 266 -18.10 1.50 5.93
N LYS A 267 -19.25 1.14 6.52
CA LYS A 267 -20.64 1.56 6.20
C LYS A 267 -21.26 1.02 4.92
N GLU A 268 -20.47 0.62 3.94
CA GLU A 268 -21.02 0.39 2.59
C GLU A 268 -20.46 -0.82 1.85
N ILE A 269 -19.53 -1.56 2.44
CA ILE A 269 -18.88 -2.68 1.74
C ILE A 269 -19.73 -3.94 1.91
N VAL A 270 -20.07 -4.55 0.78
CA VAL A 270 -20.98 -5.70 0.65
C VAL A 270 -20.40 -6.78 -0.25
N LEU A 271 -20.98 -7.98 -0.22
CA LEU A 271 -20.50 -9.12 -1.02
C LEU A 271 -20.46 -8.82 -2.53
N GLY A 272 -21.42 -8.03 -3.03
CA GLY A 272 -21.47 -7.60 -4.43
C GLY A 272 -20.29 -6.74 -4.91
N ASP A 273 -19.47 -6.24 -3.97
CA ASP A 273 -18.21 -5.55 -4.30
C ASP A 273 -17.10 -6.52 -4.67
N CYS A 274 -17.15 -7.76 -4.16
CA CYS A 274 -16.13 -8.78 -4.37
C CYS A 274 -16.53 -9.84 -5.41
N VAL A 275 -17.83 -10.04 -5.65
CA VAL A 275 -18.37 -11.03 -6.59
C VAL A 275 -19.38 -10.35 -7.52
N PRO A 276 -19.32 -10.56 -8.86
CA PRO A 276 -20.29 -9.96 -9.77
C PRO A 276 -21.72 -10.37 -9.42
N SER A 277 -22.64 -9.40 -9.44
CA SER A 277 -24.03 -9.61 -9.02
C SER A 277 -24.76 -10.71 -9.79
N HIS A 278 -24.45 -10.89 -11.08
CA HIS A 278 -25.06 -11.94 -11.91
C HIS A 278 -24.63 -13.38 -11.54
N ILE A 279 -23.55 -13.52 -10.76
CA ILE A 279 -23.08 -14.81 -10.23
C ILE A 279 -23.80 -15.15 -8.92
N LEU A 280 -24.19 -14.14 -8.15
CA LEU A 280 -24.89 -14.29 -6.88
C LEU A 280 -26.39 -14.49 -7.10
N SER A 281 -27.03 -15.30 -6.25
CA SER A 281 -28.47 -15.56 -6.34
C SER A 281 -29.25 -14.62 -5.43
N GLY A 282 -29.91 -13.59 -6.00
CA GLY A 282 -30.84 -12.70 -5.30
C GLY A 282 -30.21 -11.49 -4.60
N ASN A 283 -30.98 -10.40 -4.51
CA ASN A 283 -30.50 -9.10 -4.04
C ASN A 283 -30.04 -9.10 -2.56
N GLU A 284 -30.63 -9.95 -1.70
CA GLU A 284 -30.26 -10.02 -0.28
C GLU A 284 -28.82 -10.49 -0.08
N ILE A 285 -28.36 -11.45 -0.88
CA ILE A 285 -26.99 -11.97 -0.84
C ILE A 285 -26.01 -10.91 -1.35
N VAL A 286 -26.35 -10.22 -2.45
CA VAL A 286 -25.51 -9.16 -3.04
C VAL A 286 -25.25 -8.03 -2.03
N CYS A 287 -26.29 -7.64 -1.29
CA CYS A 287 -26.25 -6.56 -0.30
C CYS A 287 -25.74 -7.00 1.08
N THR A 288 -25.29 -8.24 1.26
CA THR A 288 -24.82 -8.71 2.57
C THR A 288 -23.53 -7.99 2.98
N PRO A 289 -23.48 -7.31 4.14
CA PRO A 289 -22.29 -6.59 4.60
C PRO A 289 -21.06 -7.49 4.82
N LEU A 290 -19.88 -6.95 4.53
CA LEU A 290 -18.60 -7.62 4.80
C LEU A 290 -17.91 -6.95 5.99
N ASP A 291 -18.03 -7.55 7.18
CA ASP A 291 -17.41 -7.04 8.41
C ASP A 291 -15.94 -7.45 8.53
N PHE A 292 -15.03 -6.73 7.87
CA PHE A 292 -13.60 -7.06 7.82
C PHE A 292 -12.72 -6.16 8.70
N PHE A 293 -13.11 -4.91 8.95
CA PHE A 293 -12.33 -3.98 9.74
C PHE A 293 -12.60 -4.17 11.23
N ARG A 294 -11.55 -4.37 12.02
CA ARG A 294 -11.65 -4.46 13.48
C ARG A 294 -10.49 -3.71 14.13
N ARG A 295 -10.81 -2.93 15.17
CA ARG A 295 -9.83 -2.22 16.00
C ARG A 295 -8.71 -3.14 16.49
N SER A 296 -9.04 -4.35 16.93
CA SER A 296 -8.08 -5.28 17.54
C SER A 296 -6.97 -5.70 16.58
N TRP A 297 -7.30 -6.07 15.34
CA TRP A 297 -6.28 -6.43 14.35
C TRP A 297 -5.49 -5.18 13.92
N PHE A 298 -6.18 -4.05 13.72
CA PHE A 298 -5.53 -2.81 13.29
C PHE A 298 -4.48 -2.35 14.31
N GLU A 299 -4.85 -2.26 15.60
CA GLU A 299 -3.93 -1.86 16.66
C GLU A 299 -2.79 -2.88 16.85
N ALA A 300 -3.08 -4.18 16.74
CA ALA A 300 -2.06 -5.22 16.86
C ALA A 300 -1.05 -5.16 15.70
N LYS A 301 -1.53 -5.13 14.46
CA LYS A 301 -0.66 -5.12 13.28
C LYS A 301 0.11 -3.83 13.18
N THR A 302 -0.55 -2.67 13.32
CA THR A 302 0.12 -1.36 13.27
C THR A 302 1.30 -1.29 14.25
N ARG A 303 1.13 -1.75 15.50
CA ARG A 303 2.22 -1.80 16.48
C ARG A 303 3.38 -2.67 16.02
N SER A 304 3.10 -3.87 15.51
CA SER A 304 4.15 -4.77 15.02
C SER A 304 4.89 -4.15 13.83
N SER A 305 4.17 -3.59 12.86
CA SER A 305 4.77 -3.06 11.64
C SER A 305 5.52 -1.74 11.87
N ILE A 306 5.08 -0.92 12.85
CA ILE A 306 5.86 0.21 13.35
C ILE A 306 7.21 -0.26 13.91
N LEU A 307 7.20 -1.30 14.75
CA LEU A 307 8.43 -1.88 15.31
C LEU A 307 9.34 -2.39 14.19
N ASP A 308 8.81 -3.18 13.28
CA ASP A 308 9.61 -3.80 12.21
C ASP A 308 10.15 -2.73 11.25
N THR A 309 9.39 -1.66 10.98
CA THR A 309 9.89 -0.49 10.23
C THR A 309 11.01 0.24 10.98
N ALA A 310 10.89 0.44 12.29
CA ALA A 310 11.93 1.06 13.09
C ALA A 310 13.22 0.22 13.10
N VAL A 311 13.08 -1.10 13.30
CA VAL A 311 14.20 -2.05 13.31
C VAL A 311 14.87 -2.13 11.95
N GLN A 312 14.12 -2.18 10.85
CA GLN A 312 14.68 -2.14 9.50
C GLN A 312 15.57 -0.90 9.30
N ARG A 313 15.10 0.27 9.75
CA ARG A 313 15.90 1.51 9.69
C ARG A 313 17.17 1.42 10.54
N VAL A 314 17.11 0.80 11.72
CA VAL A 314 18.30 0.52 12.54
C VAL A 314 19.28 -0.36 11.77
N GLU A 315 18.80 -1.46 11.19
CA GLU A 315 19.62 -2.40 10.41
C GLU A 315 20.31 -1.75 9.22
N GLU A 316 19.62 -0.89 8.48
CA GLU A 316 20.19 -0.15 7.35
C GLU A 316 21.37 0.76 7.72
N LYS A 317 21.35 1.25 8.97
CA LYS A 317 22.36 2.14 9.54
C LYS A 317 23.47 1.41 10.30
N HIS A 318 23.31 0.12 10.58
CA HIS A 318 24.30 -0.71 11.27
C HIS A 318 24.87 -1.71 10.27
N ARG A 319 26.01 -1.38 9.65
CA ARG A 319 26.59 -2.15 8.54
C ARG A 319 27.83 -2.94 8.97
N MET A 320 28.08 -4.07 8.32
CA MET A 320 29.37 -4.76 8.42
C MET A 320 30.42 -4.01 7.59
N VAL A 321 31.66 -3.93 8.09
CA VAL A 321 32.80 -3.56 7.25
C VAL A 321 33.00 -4.68 6.23
N ARG A 322 32.84 -4.39 4.94
CA ARG A 322 33.25 -5.35 3.89
C ARG A 322 34.77 -5.39 3.91
N ALA A 323 35.35 -6.57 4.17
CA ALA A 323 36.77 -6.78 3.95
C ALA A 323 37.07 -6.50 2.46
N HIS A 324 38.05 -5.63 2.20
CA HIS A 324 38.54 -5.33 0.86
C HIS A 324 39.50 -6.40 0.37
#